data_AF-A0A8X6FTB2-F1
#
_entry.id   AF-A0A8X6FTB2-F1
#
_cell.length_a   1.000
_cell.length_b   1.000
_cell.length_c   1.000
_cell.angle_alpha   90.00
_cell.angle_beta   90.00
_cell.angle_gamma   90.00
#
_symmetry.space_group_name_H-M   'P 1'
#
loop_
_entity.id
_entity.type
_entity.pdbx_description
1 polymer ?
#
loop_
_entity_poly.entity_id
_entity_poly.type
_entity_poly.pdbx_seq_one_letter_code
_entity_poly.pdbx_strand_id
1 'polypeptide(L)'
;MDYFQLDPAHFYTTPSLTWSAGIKTTNVTLELLTDIDIYLMLEAGIRGGMCQVSTRYSKANNKYLDNFDELLESKFILSLDVNNLYRTAMAFYKLPESEFRFLNKKEMDTFSLMSVTSDSNVGYILEVDIFYPPELHSKHNSFPMAPQHETINYEICFLLIKKIFVNSLK
;
A
#
# COMPACT_ATOMS: atom_id res chain seq x y z
N MET A 1 -17.04 -15.92 -22.77
CA MET A 1 -17.60 -15.83 -21.41
C MET A 1 -17.67 -17.19 -20.71
N ASP A 2 -17.41 -18.29 -21.42
CA ASP A 2 -17.52 -19.66 -20.90
C ASP A 2 -16.53 -20.01 -19.78
N TYR A 3 -15.43 -19.26 -19.67
CA TYR A 3 -14.36 -19.53 -18.71
C TYR A 3 -14.82 -19.45 -17.25
N PHE A 4 -15.59 -18.42 -16.88
CA PHE A 4 -16.12 -18.26 -15.51
C PHE A 4 -17.56 -18.76 -15.38
N GLN A 5 -18.22 -19.10 -16.49
CA GLN A 5 -19.64 -19.45 -16.56
C GLN A 5 -20.51 -18.41 -15.81
N LEU A 6 -20.21 -17.13 -16.04
CA LEU A 6 -20.97 -15.98 -15.54
C LEU A 6 -21.37 -15.16 -16.76
N ASP A 7 -22.64 -14.75 -16.82
CA ASP A 7 -23.11 -13.81 -17.83
C ASP A 7 -22.93 -12.36 -17.31
N PRO A 8 -22.06 -11.55 -17.93
CA PRO A 8 -21.84 -10.14 -17.59
C PRO A 8 -23.11 -9.29 -17.62
N ALA A 9 -24.14 -9.68 -18.37
CA ALA A 9 -25.42 -8.96 -18.39
C ALA A 9 -26.14 -8.98 -17.02
N HIS A 10 -25.77 -9.90 -16.12
CA HIS A 10 -26.27 -9.94 -14.74
C HIS A 10 -25.54 -9.02 -13.76
N PHE A 11 -24.52 -8.28 -14.22
CA PHE A 11 -23.70 -7.44 -13.35
C PHE A 11 -23.75 -5.98 -13.80
N TYR A 12 -24.05 -5.09 -12.85
CA TYR A 12 -24.10 -3.64 -13.11
C TYR A 12 -22.72 -3.03 -13.40
N THR A 13 -21.64 -3.63 -12.88
CA THR A 13 -20.28 -3.09 -13.00
C THR A 13 -19.25 -4.21 -13.18
N THR A 14 -18.14 -3.89 -13.84
CA THR A 14 -17.00 -4.82 -14.02
C THR A 14 -16.43 -5.31 -12.69
N PRO A 15 -16.23 -4.47 -11.64
CA PRO A 15 -15.78 -4.95 -10.34
C PRO A 15 -16.68 -6.03 -9.73
N SER A 16 -18.00 -5.87 -9.83
CA SER A 16 -18.97 -6.86 -9.33
C SER A 16 -18.83 -8.20 -10.07
N LEU A 17 -18.71 -8.17 -11.40
CA LEU A 17 -18.44 -9.36 -12.20
C LEU A 17 -17.11 -10.01 -11.80
N THR A 18 -16.02 -9.23 -11.67
CA THR A 18 -14.70 -9.76 -11.33
C THR A 18 -14.65 -10.34 -9.93
N TRP A 19 -15.36 -9.74 -8.97
CA TRP A 19 -15.49 -10.24 -7.60
C TRP A 19 -16.20 -11.59 -7.57
N SER A 20 -17.36 -11.68 -8.22
CA SER A 20 -18.10 -12.94 -8.32
C SER A 20 -17.33 -14.02 -9.07
N ALA A 21 -16.61 -13.67 -10.13
CA ALA A 21 -15.71 -14.59 -10.83
C ALA A 21 -14.59 -15.10 -9.92
N GLY A 22 -13.98 -14.19 -9.13
CA GLY A 22 -12.93 -14.51 -8.17
C GLY A 22 -13.39 -15.53 -7.13
N ILE A 23 -14.47 -15.22 -6.38
CA ILE A 23 -15.03 -16.12 -5.36
C ILE A 23 -15.44 -17.46 -5.97
N LYS A 24 -16.10 -17.45 -7.13
CA LYS A 24 -16.52 -18.69 -7.80
C LYS A 24 -15.33 -19.57 -8.20
N THR A 25 -14.22 -18.95 -8.61
CA THR A 25 -13.02 -19.68 -9.05
C THR A 25 -12.23 -20.24 -7.88
N THR A 26 -12.08 -19.47 -6.79
CA THR A 26 -11.31 -19.89 -5.62
C THR A 26 -12.12 -20.74 -4.64
N ASN A 27 -13.45 -20.67 -4.71
CA ASN A 27 -14.38 -21.27 -3.76
C ASN A 27 -14.12 -20.84 -2.30
N VAL A 28 -13.51 -19.67 -2.12
CA VAL A 28 -13.21 -19.10 -0.81
C VAL A 28 -14.51 -18.65 -0.12
N THR A 29 -14.59 -18.84 1.20
CA THR A 29 -15.67 -18.29 2.02
C THR A 29 -15.08 -17.18 2.88
N LEU A 30 -15.45 -15.94 2.60
CA LEU A 30 -15.00 -14.78 3.35
C LEU A 30 -15.95 -14.54 4.53
N GLU A 31 -15.39 -14.37 5.72
CA GLU A 31 -16.17 -13.99 6.89
C GLU A 31 -16.66 -12.54 6.75
N LEU A 32 -17.93 -12.32 7.08
CA LEU A 32 -18.46 -10.97 7.21
C LEU A 32 -18.03 -10.38 8.56
N LEU A 33 -17.39 -9.21 8.53
CA LEU A 33 -17.09 -8.45 9.73
C LEU A 33 -18.41 -8.01 10.40
N THR A 34 -18.64 -8.49 11.62
CA THR A 34 -19.82 -8.17 12.42
C THR A 34 -19.53 -7.26 13.60
N ASP A 35 -18.27 -7.22 14.04
CA ASP A 35 -17.79 -6.33 15.09
C ASP A 35 -17.40 -4.97 14.48
N ILE A 36 -18.02 -3.90 14.99
CA ILE A 36 -17.79 -2.53 14.50
C ILE A 36 -16.39 -2.02 14.85
N ASP A 37 -15.83 -2.42 15.98
CA ASP A 37 -14.51 -1.94 16.42
C ASP A 37 -13.41 -2.56 15.54
N ILE A 38 -13.56 -3.85 15.20
CA ILE A 38 -12.68 -4.51 14.21
C ILE A 38 -12.81 -3.83 12.84
N TYR A 39 -14.04 -3.53 12.39
CA TYR A 39 -14.26 -2.84 11.12
C TYR A 39 -13.56 -1.48 11.08
N LEU A 40 -13.72 -0.66 12.13
CA LEU A 40 -13.12 0.68 12.22
C LEU A 40 -11.59 0.61 12.27
N MET A 41 -11.02 -0.36 12.99
CA MET A 41 -9.57 -0.58 13.02
C MET A 41 -9.02 -0.91 11.62
N LEU A 42 -9.72 -1.79 10.89
CA LEU A 42 -9.36 -2.17 9.52
C LEU A 42 -9.48 -0.98 8.56
N GLU A 43 -10.59 -0.24 8.62
CA GLU A 43 -10.82 0.96 7.80
C GLU A 43 -9.72 2.01 8.04
N ALA A 44 -9.39 2.28 9.31
CA ALA A 44 -8.31 3.18 9.69
C ALA A 44 -6.93 2.72 9.22
N GLY A 45 -6.75 1.42 8.96
CA GLY A 45 -5.53 0.81 8.42
C GLY A 45 -5.42 0.81 6.90
N ILE A 46 -6.50 1.04 6.15
CA ILE A 46 -6.48 1.01 4.68
C ILE A 46 -5.62 2.15 4.14
N ARG A 47 -4.68 1.82 3.23
CA ARG A 47 -3.85 2.78 2.50
C ARG A 47 -3.91 2.50 1.00
N GLY A 48 -3.77 3.57 0.21
CA GLY A 48 -3.66 3.48 -1.24
C GLY A 48 -2.26 3.06 -1.71
N GLY A 49 -2.00 3.22 -3.01
CA GLY A 49 -0.65 3.03 -3.56
C GLY A 49 0.35 4.01 -2.96
N MET A 50 1.56 3.54 -2.65
CA MET A 50 2.63 4.42 -2.20
C MET A 50 3.13 5.28 -3.35
N CYS A 51 3.09 6.60 -3.17
CA CYS A 51 3.68 7.57 -4.09
C CYS A 51 4.68 8.43 -3.33
N GLN A 52 5.94 8.43 -3.78
CA GLN A 52 7.01 9.17 -3.13
C GLN A 52 8.00 9.70 -4.17
N VAL A 53 8.54 10.89 -3.90
CA VAL A 53 9.64 11.49 -4.65
C VAL A 53 10.79 11.82 -3.70
N SER A 54 11.77 10.94 -3.59
CA SER A 54 12.96 11.15 -2.73
C SER A 54 13.96 12.12 -3.35
N THR A 55 14.05 12.14 -4.68
CA THR A 55 14.91 13.06 -5.45
C THR A 55 14.03 13.92 -6.36
N ARG A 56 13.96 15.23 -6.09
CA ARG A 56 13.07 16.16 -6.82
C ARG A 56 13.40 16.33 -8.30
N TYR A 57 14.67 16.21 -8.67
CA TYR A 57 15.12 16.35 -10.05
C TYR A 57 16.37 15.51 -10.29
N SER A 58 16.37 14.80 -11.42
CA SER A 58 17.51 14.02 -11.89
C SER A 58 17.50 14.05 -13.41
N LYS A 59 18.64 14.41 -14.01
CA LYS A 59 18.85 14.37 -15.45
C LYS A 59 19.83 13.26 -15.78
N ALA A 60 19.53 12.47 -16.80
CA ALA A 60 20.47 11.50 -17.34
C ALA A 60 21.59 12.21 -18.12
N ASN A 61 22.81 11.70 -18.02
CA ASN A 61 23.96 12.11 -18.83
C ASN A 61 24.67 10.84 -19.28
N ASN A 62 24.29 10.26 -20.41
CA ASN A 62 24.94 9.04 -20.88
C ASN A 62 25.13 9.07 -22.38
N LYS A 63 26.10 8.28 -22.86
CA LYS A 63 26.57 8.24 -24.25
C LYS A 63 25.51 7.93 -25.31
N TYR A 64 24.30 7.53 -24.92
CA TYR A 64 23.20 7.24 -25.85
C TYR A 64 22.27 8.46 -26.06
N LEU A 65 22.55 9.60 -25.42
CA LEU A 65 21.77 10.83 -25.56
C LEU A 65 22.51 11.82 -26.47
N ASP A 66 21.75 12.55 -27.31
CA ASP A 66 22.30 13.54 -28.25
C ASP A 66 23.04 14.70 -27.57
N ASN A 67 22.72 14.97 -26.30
CA ASN A 67 23.33 16.03 -25.49
C ASN A 67 24.28 15.51 -24.42
N PHE A 68 24.91 14.35 -24.66
CA PHE A 68 25.93 13.81 -23.79
C PHE A 68 27.11 14.77 -23.62
N ASP A 69 27.50 15.03 -22.38
CA ASP A 69 28.64 15.85 -22.02
C ASP A 69 29.73 14.98 -21.39
N GLU A 70 30.85 14.82 -22.09
CA GLU A 70 32.01 14.04 -21.64
C GLU A 70 32.69 14.63 -20.40
N LEU A 71 32.46 15.92 -20.11
CA LEU A 71 32.99 16.59 -18.92
C LEU A 71 32.18 16.27 -17.65
N LEU A 72 30.98 15.73 -17.80
CA LEU A 72 30.09 15.39 -16.69
C LEU A 72 30.09 13.87 -16.43
N GLU A 73 29.77 13.49 -15.19
CA GLU A 73 29.67 12.08 -14.80
C GLU A 73 28.59 11.34 -15.61
N SER A 74 28.90 10.11 -16.02
CA SER A 74 27.95 9.25 -16.72
C SER A 74 26.83 8.79 -15.78
N LYS A 75 25.59 9.14 -16.12
CA LYS A 75 24.39 8.92 -15.33
C LYS A 75 23.23 8.37 -16.16
N PHE A 76 22.67 7.26 -15.70
CA PHE A 76 21.50 6.61 -16.29
C PHE A 76 20.28 6.77 -15.37
N ILE A 77 19.08 6.73 -15.95
CA ILE A 77 17.81 6.67 -15.21
C ILE A 77 17.11 5.39 -15.65
N LEU A 78 16.72 4.58 -14.67
CA LEU A 78 16.01 3.33 -14.88
C LEU A 78 14.55 3.51 -14.46
N SER A 79 13.62 3.11 -15.33
CA SER A 79 12.20 3.03 -15.01
C SER A 79 11.82 1.56 -14.89
N LEU A 80 11.26 1.18 -13.75
CA LEU A 80 10.79 -0.18 -13.47
C LEU A 80 9.30 -0.10 -13.16
N ASP A 81 8.54 -1.03 -13.72
CA ASP A 81 7.12 -1.21 -13.46
C ASP A 81 6.83 -2.70 -13.21
N VAL A 82 6.03 -2.97 -12.17
CA VAL A 82 5.63 -4.34 -11.83
C VAL A 82 4.33 -4.66 -12.54
N ASN A 83 4.41 -5.57 -13.51
CA ASN A 83 3.24 -6.07 -14.23
C ASN A 83 2.18 -6.63 -13.28
N ASN A 84 1.08 -5.90 -13.13
CA ASN A 84 -0.06 -6.27 -12.31
C ASN A 84 0.32 -6.55 -10.83
N LEU A 85 0.85 -5.52 -10.17
CA LEU A 85 1.29 -5.54 -8.78
C LEU A 85 0.25 -6.15 -7.82
N TYR A 86 -1.00 -5.68 -7.85
CA TYR A 86 -2.04 -6.18 -6.94
C TYR A 86 -2.36 -7.66 -7.15
N ARG A 87 -2.48 -8.12 -8.40
CA ARG A 87 -2.66 -9.56 -8.68
C ARG A 87 -1.48 -10.37 -8.16
N THR A 88 -0.26 -9.90 -8.36
CA THR A 88 0.95 -10.56 -7.85
C THR A 88 0.85 -10.70 -6.34
N ALA A 89 0.46 -9.64 -5.64
CA ALA A 89 0.28 -9.70 -4.20
C ALA A 89 -0.81 -10.70 -3.78
N MET A 90 -1.97 -10.66 -4.43
CA MET A 90 -3.09 -11.57 -4.16
C MET A 90 -2.81 -13.03 -4.50
N ALA A 91 -1.91 -13.30 -5.44
CA ALA A 91 -1.61 -14.66 -5.90
C ALA A 91 -0.50 -15.34 -5.08
N PHE A 92 0.42 -14.57 -4.51
CA PHE A 92 1.62 -15.12 -3.86
C PHE A 92 1.68 -14.89 -2.35
N TYR A 93 0.89 -13.96 -1.79
CA TYR A 93 0.84 -13.72 -0.35
C TYR A 93 -0.47 -14.22 0.26
N LYS A 94 -0.40 -14.61 1.54
CA LYS A 94 -1.56 -14.98 2.33
C LYS A 94 -2.37 -13.72 2.66
N LEU A 95 -3.67 -13.79 2.42
CA LEU A 95 -4.63 -12.74 2.75
C LEU A 95 -5.56 -13.23 3.85
N PRO A 96 -6.05 -12.33 4.73
CA PRO A 96 -7.00 -12.71 5.77
C PRO A 96 -8.37 -13.06 5.16
N GLU A 97 -8.94 -14.19 5.58
CA GLU A 97 -10.22 -14.72 5.07
C GLU A 97 -11.30 -14.78 6.16
N SER A 98 -10.92 -15.13 7.39
CA SER A 98 -11.83 -15.37 8.51
C SER A 98 -11.12 -15.36 9.88
N GLU A 99 -11.89 -15.67 10.92
CA GLU A 99 -11.55 -15.72 12.35
C GLU A 99 -11.09 -14.37 12.91
N PHE A 100 -11.76 -13.30 12.47
CA PHE A 100 -11.46 -11.95 12.93
C PHE A 100 -11.86 -11.78 14.40
N ARG A 101 -10.88 -11.52 15.26
CA ARG A 101 -11.10 -11.22 16.68
C ARG A 101 -9.94 -10.42 17.26
N PHE A 102 -10.22 -9.68 18.33
CA PHE A 102 -9.17 -9.15 19.17
C PHE A 102 -8.47 -10.28 19.96
N LEU A 103 -7.19 -10.05 20.26
CA LEU A 103 -6.46 -10.85 21.23
C LEU A 103 -7.00 -10.56 22.62
N ASN A 104 -7.16 -11.60 23.43
CA ASN A 104 -7.45 -11.40 24.85
C ASN A 104 -6.20 -10.94 25.60
N LYS A 105 -6.38 -10.45 26.83
CA LYS A 105 -5.29 -9.90 27.64
C LYS A 105 -4.11 -10.87 27.81
N LYS A 106 -4.37 -12.16 28.02
CA LYS A 106 -3.31 -13.16 28.20
C LYS A 106 -2.53 -13.38 26.90
N GLU A 107 -3.23 -13.42 25.76
CA GLU A 107 -2.59 -13.53 24.45
C GLU A 107 -1.73 -12.30 24.16
N MET A 108 -2.24 -11.09 24.44
CA MET A 108 -1.48 -9.84 24.30
C MET A 108 -0.22 -9.82 25.17
N ASP A 109 -0.33 -10.18 26.45
CA ASP A 109 0.78 -10.16 27.40
C ASP A 109 1.91 -11.14 27.01
N THR A 110 1.58 -12.20 26.26
CA THR A 110 2.54 -13.21 25.78
C THR A 110 2.94 -13.03 24.32
N PHE A 111 2.37 -12.04 23.62
CA PHE A 111 2.61 -11.84 22.20
C PHE A 111 4.04 -11.36 21.95
N SER A 112 4.72 -12.00 21.00
CA SER A 112 6.05 -11.60 20.56
C SER A 112 6.09 -11.50 19.04
N LEU A 113 6.19 -10.27 18.52
CA LEU A 113 6.25 -10.01 17.08
C LEU A 113 7.37 -10.79 16.39
N MET A 114 8.52 -10.95 17.06
CA MET A 114 9.69 -11.65 16.51
C MET A 114 9.49 -13.16 16.36
N SER A 115 8.43 -13.72 16.96
CA SER A 115 8.09 -15.14 16.86
C SER A 115 7.13 -15.46 15.71
N VAL A 116 6.52 -14.44 15.10
CA VAL A 116 5.56 -14.62 14.01
C VAL A 116 6.31 -14.76 12.69
N THR A 117 6.08 -15.86 11.96
CA THR A 117 6.66 -16.06 10.63
C THR A 117 5.79 -15.42 9.55
N SER A 118 6.41 -14.97 8.46
CA SER A 118 5.72 -14.33 7.34
C SER A 118 4.77 -15.27 6.57
N ASP A 119 4.94 -16.58 6.74
CA ASP A 119 4.12 -17.64 6.15
C ASP A 119 3.14 -18.27 7.15
N SER A 120 2.93 -17.63 8.32
CA SER A 120 1.93 -18.06 9.30
C SER A 120 0.52 -18.15 8.67
N ASN A 121 -0.28 -19.10 9.16
CA ASN A 121 -1.71 -19.16 8.82
C ASN A 121 -2.55 -18.13 9.59
N VAL A 122 -1.97 -17.55 10.65
CA VAL A 122 -2.59 -16.49 11.45
C VAL A 122 -1.86 -15.19 11.16
N GLY A 123 -2.61 -14.20 10.68
CA GLY A 123 -2.15 -12.82 10.49
C GLY A 123 -2.43 -11.98 11.73
N TYR A 124 -1.64 -10.93 11.94
CA TYR A 124 -1.82 -9.96 13.02
C TYR A 124 -1.84 -8.55 12.44
N ILE A 125 -2.78 -7.74 12.92
CA ILE A 125 -2.82 -6.30 12.67
C ILE A 125 -2.62 -5.64 14.03
N LEU A 126 -1.60 -4.78 14.11
CA LEU A 126 -1.14 -4.23 15.37
C LEU A 126 -1.26 -2.71 15.34
N GLU A 127 -1.90 -2.16 16.37
CA GLU A 127 -1.80 -0.75 16.72
C GLU A 127 -0.74 -0.61 17.81
N VAL A 128 0.31 0.17 17.54
CA VAL A 128 1.50 0.23 18.38
C VAL A 128 2.05 1.64 18.46
N ASP A 129 2.63 1.97 19.60
CA ASP A 129 3.51 3.12 19.75
C ASP A 129 4.91 2.76 19.27
N ILE A 130 5.45 3.56 18.34
CA ILE A 130 6.77 3.34 17.77
C ILE A 130 7.71 4.46 18.20
N PHE A 131 8.83 4.09 18.83
CA PHE A 131 9.97 4.98 18.97
C PHE A 131 10.88 4.86 17.74
N TYR A 132 11.12 5.99 17.06
CA TYR A 132 11.99 6.01 15.88
C TYR A 132 13.33 6.73 16.17
N PRO A 133 14.44 5.99 16.34
CA PRO A 133 15.71 6.56 16.78
C PRO A 133 16.27 7.64 15.83
N PRO A 134 16.70 8.81 16.35
CA PRO A 134 17.20 9.93 15.54
C PRO A 134 18.32 9.57 14.56
N GLU A 135 19.21 8.65 14.95
CA GLU A 135 20.34 8.21 14.14
C GLU A 135 19.93 7.53 12.82
N LEU A 136 18.70 7.03 12.72
CA LEU A 136 18.17 6.39 11.51
C LEU A 136 17.54 7.37 10.53
N HIS A 137 17.18 8.59 10.96
CA HIS A 137 16.36 9.53 10.19
C HIS A 137 17.02 9.89 8.85
N SER A 138 18.31 10.22 8.87
CA SER A 138 19.06 10.56 7.66
C SER A 138 19.18 9.37 6.69
N LYS A 139 19.32 8.15 7.24
CA LYS A 139 19.48 6.92 6.43
C LYS A 139 18.17 6.52 5.75
N HIS A 140 17.03 6.71 6.41
CA HIS A 140 15.72 6.33 5.88
C HIS A 140 14.97 7.50 5.25
N ASN A 141 15.61 8.66 5.03
CA ASN A 141 14.97 9.83 4.39
C ASN A 141 14.36 9.52 3.01
N SER A 142 14.82 8.45 2.36
CA SER A 142 14.28 7.98 1.09
C SER A 142 13.07 7.06 1.22
N PHE A 143 12.56 6.75 2.42
CA PHE A 143 11.43 5.84 2.62
C PHE A 143 10.53 6.28 3.79
N PRO A 144 9.27 6.69 3.56
CA PRO A 144 8.35 7.08 4.63
C PRO A 144 7.89 5.82 5.37
N MET A 145 8.43 5.59 6.55
CA MET A 145 7.96 4.53 7.45
C MET A 145 6.63 4.94 8.08
N ALA A 146 5.72 3.97 8.24
CA ALA A 146 4.43 4.13 8.93
C ALA A 146 3.57 5.32 8.44
N PRO A 147 3.18 5.36 7.15
CA PRO A 147 2.36 6.45 6.63
C PRO A 147 0.99 6.51 7.32
N GLN A 148 0.63 7.68 7.83
CA GLN A 148 -0.65 7.95 8.44
C GLN A 148 -1.60 8.64 7.46
N HIS A 149 -2.87 8.28 7.52
CA HIS A 149 -3.91 9.02 6.82
C HIS A 149 -4.31 10.23 7.68
N GLU A 150 -3.95 11.43 7.23
CA GLU A 150 -4.27 12.67 7.93
C GLU A 150 -5.00 13.64 7.00
N THR A 151 -5.92 14.41 7.57
CA THR A 151 -6.53 15.54 6.87
C THR A 151 -5.53 16.70 6.87
N ILE A 152 -5.04 17.07 5.68
CA ILE A 152 -4.06 18.15 5.57
C ILE A 152 -4.77 19.49 5.73
N ASN A 153 -4.50 20.18 6.83
CA ASN A 153 -4.92 21.57 7.02
C ASN A 153 -4.00 22.51 6.24
N TYR A 154 -4.55 23.60 5.70
CA TYR A 154 -3.80 24.59 4.91
C TYR A 154 -2.54 25.07 5.65
N GLU A 155 -2.60 25.22 6.98
CA GLU A 155 -1.46 25.68 7.78
C GLU A 155 -0.23 24.76 7.68
N ILE A 156 -0.45 23.45 7.60
CA ILE A 156 0.58 22.39 7.58
C ILE A 156 1.15 22.18 6.17
N CYS A 157 0.46 22.66 5.12
CA CYS A 157 0.96 22.58 3.75
C CYS A 157 2.28 23.33 3.55
N PHE A 158 3.25 22.65 2.92
CA PHE A 158 4.48 23.28 2.44
C PHE A 158 4.16 24.43 1.46
N LEU A 159 5.00 25.47 1.44
CA LEU A 159 4.77 26.71 0.67
C LEU A 159 4.46 26.47 -0.83
N LEU A 160 5.04 25.42 -1.41
CA LEU A 160 4.82 25.03 -2.81
C LEU A 160 3.41 24.46 -3.04
N ILE A 161 2.88 23.68 -2.10
CA ILE A 161 1.52 23.14 -2.14
C ILE A 161 0.51 24.26 -1.93
N LYS A 162 0.80 25.22 -1.03
CA LYS A 162 -0.01 26.43 -0.83
C LYS A 162 -0.17 27.25 -2.12
N LYS A 163 0.89 27.39 -2.92
CA LYS A 163 0.82 28.06 -4.24
C LYS A 163 -0.05 27.31 -5.25
N ILE A 164 -0.07 25.98 -5.22
CA ILE A 164 -0.92 25.18 -6.12
C ILE A 164 -2.40 25.28 -5.70
N PHE A 165 -2.68 25.17 -4.39
CA PHE A 165 -4.04 25.28 -3.83
C PHE A 165 -4.73 26.61 -4.16
N VAL A 166 -4.00 27.72 -4.13
CA VAL A 166 -4.54 29.05 -4.47
C VAL A 166 -4.84 29.19 -5.97
N ASN A 167 -4.11 28.46 -6.82
CA ASN A 167 -4.32 28.50 -8.27
C ASN A 167 -5.41 27.53 -8.76
N SER A 168 -5.77 26.50 -7.99
CA SER A 168 -6.87 25.58 -8.31
C SER A 168 -8.26 26.06 -7.85
N LEU A 169 -8.33 27.19 -7.14
CA LEU A 169 -9.57 27.84 -6.70
C LEU A 169 -9.96 29.05 -7.58
N LYS A 170 -9.39 29.15 -8.78
CA LYS A 170 -9.81 30.07 -9.85
C LYS A 170 -10.35 29.26 -11.02
#